data_AF-A0A0B3SFA4-F1
#
_entry.id   AF-A0A0B3SFA4-F1
#
_cell.length_a   1.000
_cell.length_b   1.000
_cell.length_c   1.000
_cell.angle_alpha   90.00
_cell.angle_beta   90.00
_cell.angle_gamma   90.00
#
_symmetry.space_group_name_H-M   'P 1'
#
loop_
_entity.id
_entity.type
_entity.pdbx_description
1 polymer ?
#
loop_
_entity_poly.entity_id
_entity_poly.type
_entity_poly.pdbx_seq_one_letter_code
_entity_poly.pdbx_strand_id
1 'polypeptide(L)'
;MFVPERWWILEADGQIAHDAPEGSAGADGKSASGQRETGEMKQAVILAACLGLAACGGGTASKRSYGAAPQVRISSGPIADACVAAGRQGATRRLCGCVQGVADRDLSVSDQRMAVSFFSDPHRAQEIRQSDNPRHEAFWQKYKAFAARAEQVCRGQ
;
A
#
# COMPACT_ATOMS: atom_id res chain seq x y z
N MET A 1 -3.17 5.22 -21.05
CA MET A 1 -2.64 6.60 -21.00
C MET A 1 -2.05 6.88 -19.62
N PHE A 2 -1.22 5.96 -19.12
CA PHE A 2 -0.24 6.20 -18.06
C PHE A 2 1.02 6.49 -18.87
N VAL A 3 1.45 7.75 -18.87
CA VAL A 3 2.28 8.34 -19.92
C VAL A 3 3.63 7.62 -20.06
N PRO A 4 3.90 6.89 -21.16
CA PRO A 4 5.26 6.53 -21.53
C PRO A 4 5.77 7.63 -22.49
N GLU A 5 6.17 8.77 -21.94
CA GLU A 5 6.97 9.78 -22.66
C GLU A 5 8.42 9.75 -22.14
N ARG A 6 8.97 8.53 -22.15
CA ARG A 6 10.38 8.31 -22.43
C ARG A 6 10.71 9.15 -23.68
N TRP A 7 11.79 9.94 -23.67
CA TRP A 7 12.40 10.68 -24.81
C TRP A 7 12.45 12.24 -24.82
N TRP A 8 12.32 12.97 -23.70
CA TRP A 8 12.82 14.38 -23.72
C TRP A 8 13.66 14.82 -22.51
N ILE A 9 13.64 14.10 -21.39
CA ILE A 9 14.48 14.44 -20.23
C ILE A 9 15.93 13.95 -20.37
N LEU A 10 16.21 13.05 -21.31
CA LEU A 10 17.60 12.61 -21.56
C LEU A 10 18.45 13.64 -22.33
N GLU A 11 17.85 14.72 -22.83
CA GLU A 11 18.58 15.77 -23.56
C GLU A 11 19.02 16.95 -22.65
N ALA A 12 18.50 17.05 -21.42
CA ALA A 12 18.69 18.25 -20.58
C ALA A 12 19.53 18.06 -19.31
N ASP A 13 19.66 16.84 -18.77
CA ASP A 13 20.54 16.56 -17.63
C ASP A 13 21.16 15.16 -17.75
N GLY A 14 22.39 15.12 -18.27
CA GLY A 14 23.21 13.93 -18.26
C GLY A 14 23.69 13.60 -16.85
N GLN A 15 22.89 12.87 -16.06
CA GLN A 15 23.33 11.92 -15.03
C GLN A 15 22.14 11.46 -14.18
N ILE A 16 21.59 10.28 -14.48
CA ILE A 16 21.17 9.36 -13.42
C ILE A 16 21.62 7.96 -13.83
N ALA A 17 22.66 7.50 -13.16
CA ALA A 17 23.15 6.14 -13.21
C ALA A 17 22.03 5.17 -12.82
N HIS A 18 21.98 4.08 -13.56
CA HIS A 18 21.10 2.96 -13.36
C HIS A 18 21.56 2.17 -12.12
N ASP A 19 20.96 2.43 -10.96
CA ASP A 19 21.06 1.53 -9.81
C ASP A 19 19.78 0.67 -9.73
N ALA A 20 19.85 -0.49 -10.39
CA ALA A 20 18.93 -1.58 -10.18
C ALA A 20 19.46 -2.47 -9.04
N PRO A 21 18.70 -2.71 -7.96
CA PRO A 21 18.98 -3.86 -7.12
C PRO A 21 18.33 -5.11 -7.74
N GLU A 22 19.18 -5.93 -8.36
CA GLU A 22 18.96 -7.36 -8.50
C GLU A 22 18.94 -8.00 -7.09
N GLY A 23 18.02 -8.94 -6.83
CA GLY A 23 17.97 -9.58 -5.52
C GLY A 23 16.76 -10.50 -5.33
N SER A 24 16.80 -11.63 -6.03
CA SER A 24 15.94 -12.81 -5.88
C SER A 24 16.29 -13.65 -4.64
N ALA A 25 15.37 -14.56 -4.30
CA ALA A 25 15.45 -15.65 -3.31
C ALA A 25 15.31 -15.19 -1.84
N GLY A 26 14.44 -15.75 -1.00
CA GLY A 26 13.89 -17.11 -0.93
C GLY A 26 14.30 -17.69 0.41
N ALA A 27 13.34 -18.11 1.25
CA ALA A 27 13.47 -19.21 2.22
C ALA A 27 12.25 -19.28 3.15
N ASP A 28 11.52 -20.37 2.99
CA ASP A 28 10.56 -20.93 3.92
C ASP A 28 11.22 -21.26 5.28
N GLY A 29 10.69 -20.66 6.36
CA GLY A 29 11.07 -20.95 7.74
C GLY A 29 10.07 -21.90 8.41
N LYS A 30 10.44 -23.18 8.47
CA LYS A 30 9.69 -24.32 9.00
C LYS A 30 9.38 -24.20 10.50
N SER A 31 8.13 -24.57 10.81
CA SER A 31 7.55 -24.87 12.11
C SER A 31 8.41 -25.81 12.98
N ALA A 32 8.63 -25.42 14.24
CA ALA A 32 9.07 -26.32 15.31
C ALA A 32 8.05 -26.26 16.45
N SER A 33 7.18 -27.27 16.49
CA SER A 33 6.31 -27.59 17.62
C SER A 33 7.13 -28.33 18.67
N GLY A 34 7.26 -27.75 19.87
CA GLY A 34 7.78 -28.42 21.06
C GLY A 34 6.63 -28.78 21.99
N GLN A 35 6.12 -30.01 21.87
CA GLN A 35 5.31 -30.62 22.92
C GLN A 35 6.21 -31.52 23.78
N ARG A 36 6.07 -31.34 25.10
CA ARG A 36 5.85 -32.36 26.15
C ARG A 36 6.56 -31.90 27.41
N GLU A 37 5.83 -31.79 28.51
CA GLU A 37 6.18 -32.59 29.69
C GLU A 37 4.93 -32.90 30.50
N THR A 38 4.80 -34.19 30.77
CA THR A 38 3.71 -34.88 31.45
C THR A 38 4.07 -35.08 32.90
N GLY A 39 3.12 -34.79 33.78
CA GLY A 39 2.95 -35.49 35.05
C GLY A 39 3.71 -34.92 36.23
N GLU A 40 2.96 -34.31 37.16
CA GLU A 40 3.02 -34.64 38.59
C GLU A 40 1.71 -34.18 39.25
N MET A 41 0.81 -35.15 39.33
CA MET A 41 -0.50 -35.08 39.98
C MET A 41 -0.30 -35.27 41.48
N LYS A 42 -0.02 -34.18 42.24
CA LYS A 42 0.07 -34.25 43.71
C LYS A 42 -0.47 -33.06 44.52
N GLN A 43 -1.13 -32.07 43.92
CA GLN A 43 -1.80 -31.01 44.70
C GLN A 43 -3.24 -30.77 44.27
N ALA A 44 -4.00 -31.85 44.13
CA ALA A 44 -5.41 -31.81 44.47
C ALA A 44 -5.49 -31.77 46.01
N VAL A 45 -6.10 -30.74 46.59
CA VAL A 45 -7.01 -30.80 47.77
C VAL A 45 -7.30 -29.42 48.37
N ILE A 46 -6.53 -28.36 48.13
CA ILE A 46 -6.78 -27.07 48.80
C ILE A 46 -6.89 -25.92 47.79
N LEU A 47 -8.12 -25.63 47.38
CA LEU A 47 -8.71 -24.30 47.08
C LEU A 47 -9.97 -24.47 46.20
N ALA A 48 -10.85 -25.38 46.62
CA ALA A 48 -12.24 -25.46 46.18
C ALA A 48 -13.10 -24.43 46.95
N ALA A 49 -12.80 -23.13 46.83
CA ALA A 49 -13.48 -22.08 47.59
C ALA A 49 -13.62 -20.74 46.82
N CYS A 50 -13.82 -20.77 45.50
CA CYS A 50 -14.21 -19.59 44.71
C CYS A 50 -15.35 -19.91 43.72
N LEU A 51 -16.38 -20.64 44.18
CA LEU A 51 -17.64 -20.83 43.45
C LEU A 51 -18.63 -19.76 43.91
N GLY A 52 -18.73 -18.64 43.19
CA GLY A 52 -19.76 -17.64 43.49
C GLY A 52 -19.56 -16.25 42.92
N LEU A 53 -19.40 -16.09 41.59
CA LEU A 53 -19.84 -14.86 40.93
C LEU A 53 -20.66 -15.21 39.69
N ALA A 54 -21.86 -14.64 39.69
CA ALA A 54 -22.97 -14.94 38.83
C ALA A 54 -22.68 -14.64 37.35
N ALA A 55 -23.32 -15.44 36.50
CA ALA A 55 -23.51 -15.20 35.10
C ALA A 55 -24.15 -13.82 34.82
N CYS A 56 -23.57 -13.07 33.89
CA CYS A 56 -24.32 -12.24 32.95
C CYS A 56 -24.08 -12.82 31.56
N GLY A 57 -25.17 -13.19 30.86
CA GLY A 57 -25.15 -13.74 29.50
C GLY A 57 -24.52 -12.79 28.48
N GLY A 58 -24.18 -13.19 27.25
CA GLY A 58 -24.70 -14.28 26.44
C GLY A 58 -25.17 -13.69 25.10
N GLY A 59 -24.46 -14.01 24.00
CA GLY A 59 -24.79 -13.66 22.60
C GLY A 59 -23.84 -12.61 22.01
N THR A 60 -23.16 -12.81 20.88
CA THR A 60 -23.49 -13.58 19.68
C THR A 60 -22.25 -14.22 19.04
N ALA A 61 -22.46 -15.35 18.38
CA ALA A 61 -21.49 -16.07 17.58
C ALA A 61 -20.80 -15.19 16.52
N SER A 62 -19.51 -14.90 16.71
CA SER A 62 -18.63 -14.58 15.58
C SER A 62 -18.09 -15.89 15.02
N LYS A 63 -18.85 -16.44 14.08
CA LYS A 63 -18.44 -17.57 13.24
C LYS A 63 -17.11 -17.25 12.57
N ARG A 64 -16.15 -18.19 12.68
CA ARG A 64 -15.01 -18.44 11.76
C ARG A 64 -14.11 -17.26 11.39
N SER A 65 -12.81 -17.47 11.63
CA SER A 65 -11.84 -17.46 10.52
C SER A 65 -10.68 -18.41 10.83
N TYR A 66 -10.85 -19.67 10.44
CA TYR A 66 -9.71 -20.48 10.02
C TYR A 66 -9.12 -19.78 8.79
N GLY A 67 -7.89 -19.28 8.92
CA GLY A 67 -7.20 -18.55 7.86
C GLY A 67 -7.15 -17.05 8.12
N ALA A 68 -6.12 -16.62 8.84
CA ALA A 68 -5.63 -15.25 8.66
C ALA A 68 -5.07 -15.16 7.23
N ALA A 69 -5.95 -14.88 6.26
CA ALA A 69 -5.52 -14.43 4.95
C ALA A 69 -4.66 -13.17 5.17
N PRO A 70 -3.54 -12.99 4.44
CA PRO A 70 -2.77 -11.77 4.55
C PRO A 70 -3.68 -10.59 4.19
N GLN A 71 -4.01 -9.75 5.19
CA GLN A 71 -4.63 -8.46 4.96
C GLN A 71 -3.65 -7.60 4.16
N VAL A 72 -3.76 -7.64 2.84
CA VAL A 72 -3.12 -6.69 1.95
C VAL A 72 -3.63 -5.32 2.37
N ARG A 73 -2.76 -4.51 2.98
CA ARG A 73 -3.08 -3.14 3.35
C ARG A 73 -3.17 -2.35 2.05
N ILE A 74 -4.37 -2.30 1.49
CA ILE A 74 -4.68 -1.42 0.37
C ILE A 74 -4.68 0.00 0.95
N SER A 75 -3.72 0.83 0.56
CA SER A 75 -3.75 2.25 0.96
C SER A 75 -4.97 2.91 0.34
N SER A 76 -5.73 3.64 1.15
CA SER A 76 -6.88 4.42 0.71
C SER A 76 -6.51 5.89 0.74
N GLY A 77 -7.01 6.65 -0.21
CA GLY A 77 -6.75 8.09 -0.26
C GLY A 77 -7.21 8.69 -1.57
N PRO A 78 -6.99 9.99 -1.76
CA PRO A 78 -7.61 10.72 -2.84
C PRO A 78 -7.10 10.28 -4.23
N ILE A 79 -5.83 9.84 -4.34
CA ILE A 79 -5.29 9.27 -5.59
C ILE A 79 -5.88 7.87 -5.84
N ALA A 80 -5.99 7.02 -4.81
CA ALA A 80 -6.63 5.71 -4.95
C ALA A 80 -8.10 5.85 -5.41
N ASP A 81 -8.84 6.75 -4.79
CA ASP A 81 -10.25 7.00 -5.11
C ASP A 81 -10.40 7.53 -6.54
N ALA A 82 -9.58 8.51 -6.93
CA ALA A 82 -9.57 9.05 -8.29
C ALA A 82 -9.14 8.00 -9.34
N CYS A 83 -8.18 7.15 -9.01
CA CYS A 83 -7.71 6.06 -9.86
C CYS A 83 -8.82 5.04 -10.16
N VAL A 84 -9.55 4.61 -9.13
CA VAL A 84 -10.69 3.69 -9.30
C VAL A 84 -11.83 4.40 -10.03
N ALA A 85 -12.15 5.64 -9.66
CA ALA A 85 -13.23 6.41 -10.28
C ALA A 85 -12.98 6.70 -11.77
N ALA A 86 -11.73 6.91 -12.18
CA ALA A 86 -11.35 7.09 -13.57
C ALA A 86 -11.63 5.83 -14.43
N GLY A 87 -11.87 4.66 -13.81
CA GLY A 87 -12.45 3.48 -14.45
C GLY A 87 -11.67 2.92 -15.64
N ARG A 88 -10.39 3.26 -15.75
CA ARG A 88 -9.55 2.85 -16.88
C ARG A 88 -9.30 1.34 -16.82
N GLN A 89 -9.13 0.68 -17.96
CA GLN A 89 -8.81 -0.76 -18.00
C GLN A 89 -7.59 -1.06 -17.12
N GLY A 90 -7.77 -1.96 -16.15
CA GLY A 90 -6.73 -2.33 -15.18
C GLY A 90 -6.73 -1.55 -13.86
N ALA A 91 -7.61 -0.57 -13.66
CA ALA A 91 -7.75 0.15 -12.39
C ALA A 91 -8.40 -0.74 -11.30
N THR A 92 -7.66 -1.71 -10.77
CA THR A 92 -8.10 -2.53 -9.64
C THR A 92 -7.92 -1.76 -8.33
N ARG A 93 -8.73 -2.08 -7.32
CA ARG A 93 -8.57 -1.50 -5.97
C ARG A 93 -7.17 -1.78 -5.40
N ARG A 94 -6.59 -2.95 -5.73
CA ARG A 94 -5.24 -3.35 -5.31
C ARG A 94 -4.16 -2.52 -5.99
N LEU A 95 -4.25 -2.28 -7.30
CA LEU A 95 -3.36 -1.39 -8.04
C LEU A 95 -3.45 0.04 -7.52
N CYS A 96 -4.66 0.59 -7.49
CA CYS A 96 -4.88 1.98 -7.08
C CYS A 96 -4.42 2.24 -5.63
N GLY A 97 -4.58 1.27 -4.73
CA GLY A 97 -4.04 1.39 -3.37
C GLY A 97 -2.52 1.27 -3.28
N CYS A 98 -1.88 0.49 -4.16
CA CYS A 98 -0.42 0.50 -4.28
C CYS A 98 0.07 1.88 -4.74
N VAL A 99 -0.57 2.45 -5.77
CA VAL A 99 -0.25 3.78 -6.29
C VAL A 99 -0.43 4.85 -5.21
N GLN A 100 -1.50 4.79 -4.41
CA GLN A 100 -1.69 5.69 -3.27
C GLN A 100 -0.56 5.56 -2.24
N GLY A 101 -0.16 4.34 -1.88
CA GLY A 101 0.94 4.14 -0.92
C GLY A 101 2.29 4.66 -1.42
N VAL A 102 2.53 4.68 -2.73
CA VAL A 102 3.70 5.36 -3.32
C VAL A 102 3.50 6.88 -3.25
N ALA A 103 2.32 7.39 -3.58
CA ALA A 103 1.99 8.82 -3.52
C ALA A 103 2.16 9.39 -2.10
N ASP A 104 1.79 8.64 -1.06
CA ASP A 104 1.92 9.06 0.34
C ASP A 104 3.37 9.28 0.77
N ARG A 105 4.32 8.63 0.10
CA ARG A 105 5.76 8.78 0.36
C ARG A 105 6.40 9.87 -0.48
N ASP A 106 5.92 10.05 -1.72
CA ASP A 106 6.63 10.83 -2.73
C ASP A 106 5.98 12.20 -3.00
N LEU A 107 4.70 12.34 -2.68
CA LEU A 107 3.91 13.54 -2.92
C LEU A 107 3.38 14.11 -1.61
N SER A 108 3.50 15.44 -1.46
CA SER A 108 2.82 16.14 -0.38
C SER A 108 1.29 16.10 -0.57
N VAL A 109 0.53 16.42 0.48
CA VAL A 109 -0.94 16.49 0.40
C VAL A 109 -1.41 17.49 -0.68
N SER A 110 -0.71 18.61 -0.89
CA SER A 110 -1.02 19.55 -1.97
C SER A 110 -0.70 18.98 -3.34
N ASP A 111 0.43 18.27 -3.47
CA ASP A 111 0.82 17.62 -4.72
C ASP A 111 -0.18 16.51 -5.08
N GLN A 112 -0.65 15.73 -4.10
CA GLN A 112 -1.68 14.73 -4.31
C GLN A 112 -2.99 15.35 -4.81
N ARG A 113 -3.44 16.47 -4.24
CA ARG A 113 -4.64 17.17 -4.74
C ARG A 113 -4.47 17.67 -6.17
N MET A 114 -3.29 18.20 -6.51
CA MET A 114 -2.98 18.62 -7.88
C MET A 114 -3.01 17.43 -8.84
N ALA A 115 -2.39 16.32 -8.47
CA ALA A 115 -2.41 15.09 -9.25
C ALA A 115 -3.83 14.51 -9.41
N VAL A 116 -4.68 14.56 -8.37
CA VAL A 116 -6.10 14.17 -8.44
C VAL A 116 -6.86 14.97 -9.50
N SER A 117 -6.59 16.27 -9.61
CA SER A 117 -7.25 17.13 -10.60
C SER A 117 -7.03 16.67 -12.04
N PHE A 118 -5.91 15.99 -12.33
CA PHE A 118 -5.59 15.48 -13.67
C PHE A 118 -6.45 14.28 -14.07
N PHE A 119 -7.03 13.56 -13.10
CA PHE A 119 -7.92 12.44 -13.39
C PHE A 119 -9.26 12.93 -13.94
N SER A 120 -9.79 14.02 -13.39
CA SER A 120 -11.02 14.67 -13.86
C SER A 120 -10.81 15.58 -15.06
N ASP A 121 -9.66 16.26 -15.12
CA ASP A 121 -9.32 17.19 -16.20
C ASP A 121 -7.92 16.88 -16.75
N PRO A 122 -7.84 16.05 -17.81
CA PRO A 122 -6.57 15.77 -18.48
C PRO A 122 -5.90 17.00 -19.10
N HIS A 123 -6.65 18.06 -19.43
CA HIS A 123 -6.09 19.29 -20.00
C HIS A 123 -5.27 20.04 -18.95
N ARG A 124 -5.71 20.02 -17.68
CA ARG A 124 -4.97 20.62 -16.58
C ARG A 124 -3.54 20.09 -16.45
N ALA A 125 -3.31 18.81 -16.73
CA ALA A 125 -1.96 18.24 -16.72
C ALA A 125 -1.06 18.89 -17.78
N GLN A 126 -1.61 19.24 -18.95
CA GLN A 126 -0.86 19.92 -20.02
C GLN A 126 -0.53 21.36 -19.63
N GLU A 127 -1.49 22.09 -19.05
CA GLU A 127 -1.25 23.46 -18.56
C GLU A 127 -0.14 23.49 -17.51
N ILE A 128 -0.18 22.57 -16.53
CA ILE A 128 0.82 22.51 -15.46
C ILE A 128 2.20 22.15 -16.03
N ARG A 129 2.27 21.20 -16.97
CA ARG A 129 3.52 20.80 -17.62
C ARG A 129 4.17 21.93 -18.42
N GLN A 130 3.37 22.76 -19.08
CA GLN A 130 3.86 23.84 -19.95
C GLN A 130 4.01 25.17 -19.21
N SER A 131 3.76 25.20 -17.91
CA SER A 131 3.76 26.44 -17.15
C SER A 131 5.16 26.85 -16.72
N ASP A 132 5.49 28.12 -16.91
CA ASP A 132 6.73 28.74 -16.42
C ASP A 132 6.75 28.99 -14.90
N ASN A 133 5.74 28.53 -14.16
CA ASN A 133 5.65 28.73 -12.71
C ASN A 133 6.61 27.77 -11.97
N PRO A 134 7.54 28.27 -11.13
CA PRO A 134 8.49 27.43 -10.40
C PRO A 134 7.84 26.35 -9.52
N ARG A 135 6.64 26.61 -8.99
CA ARG A 135 5.89 25.61 -8.19
C ARG A 135 5.36 24.47 -9.05
N HIS A 136 4.94 24.76 -10.28
CA HIS A 136 4.48 23.74 -11.22
C HIS A 136 5.65 22.87 -11.67
N GLU A 137 6.81 23.47 -11.94
CA GLU A 137 8.04 22.73 -12.24
C GLU A 137 8.45 21.80 -11.10
N ALA A 138 8.51 22.32 -9.86
CA ALA A 138 8.85 21.51 -8.69
C ALA A 138 7.85 20.36 -8.45
N PHE A 139 6.56 20.62 -8.64
CA PHE A 139 5.52 19.58 -8.60
C PHE A 139 5.77 18.54 -9.69
N TRP A 140 6.05 18.96 -10.92
CA TRP A 140 6.22 18.07 -12.07
C TRP A 140 7.41 17.13 -11.89
N GLN A 141 8.52 17.61 -11.33
CA GLN A 141 9.67 16.77 -11.00
C GLN A 141 9.31 15.66 -9.99
N LYS A 142 8.60 16.00 -8.91
CA LYS A 142 8.12 15.01 -7.93
C LYS A 142 7.12 14.04 -8.56
N TYR A 143 6.19 14.56 -9.36
CA TYR A 143 5.16 13.76 -10.03
C TYR A 143 5.77 12.71 -10.98
N LYS A 144 6.80 13.07 -11.74
CA LYS A 144 7.56 12.12 -12.57
C LYS A 144 8.25 11.04 -11.74
N ALA A 145 8.92 11.43 -10.66
CA ALA A 145 9.60 10.46 -9.77
C ALA A 145 8.61 9.49 -9.12
N PHE A 146 7.48 10.01 -8.64
CA PHE A 146 6.35 9.22 -8.13
C PHE A 146 5.83 8.24 -9.20
N ALA A 147 5.56 8.72 -10.41
CA ALA A 147 5.00 7.89 -11.48
C ALA A 147 5.95 6.74 -11.87
N ALA A 148 7.24 7.05 -12.05
CA ALA A 148 8.26 6.03 -12.35
C ALA A 148 8.36 4.97 -11.24
N ARG A 149 8.33 5.39 -9.96
CA ARG A 149 8.36 4.46 -8.83
C ARG A 149 7.10 3.63 -8.74
N ALA A 150 5.93 4.23 -8.97
CA ALA A 150 4.66 3.52 -8.98
C ALA A 150 4.63 2.45 -10.07
N GLU A 151 5.16 2.74 -11.26
CA GLU A 151 5.30 1.74 -12.34
C GLU A 151 6.20 0.57 -11.96
N GLN A 152 7.32 0.85 -11.28
CA GLN A 152 8.26 -0.19 -10.83
C GLN A 152 7.64 -1.07 -9.73
N VAL A 153 7.00 -0.46 -8.74
CA VAL A 153 6.53 -1.14 -7.52
C VAL A 153 5.17 -1.81 -7.71
N CYS A 154 4.29 -1.20 -8.49
CA CYS A 154 2.89 -1.63 -8.59
C CYS A 154 2.61 -2.48 -9.84
N ARG A 155 3.64 -2.85 -10.61
CA ARG A 155 3.49 -3.75 -11.76
C ARG A 155 3.01 -5.13 -11.28
N GLY A 156 1.84 -5.57 -11.77
CA GLY A 156 1.26 -6.89 -11.45
C GLY A 156 0.17 -6.88 -10.37
N GLN A 157 -0.35 -5.70 -10.01
CA GLN A 157 -1.43 -5.51 -9.04
C GLN A 157 -2.81 -5.41 -9.69
#